data_AF-A0AAU2JMK8-F1
#
_entry.id   AF-A0AAU2JMK8-F1
#
_cell.length_a   1.000
_cell.length_b   1.000
_cell.length_c   1.000
_cell.angle_alpha   90.00
_cell.angle_beta   90.00
_cell.angle_gamma   90.00
#
_symmetry.space_group_name_H-M   'P 1'
#
loop_
_entity.id
_entity.type
_entity.pdbx_description
1 polymer ?
#
loop_
_entity_poly.entity_id
_entity_poly.type
_entity_poly.pdbx_seq_one_letter_code
_entity_poly.pdbx_strand_id
1 'polypeptide(L)'
;MIPVQAAPLWAYAVGATFAVAAGRQSQWRERSLRGRGDGPSPPQAPSPRAPSPQARSPQAPRAGSRSADPYLALTVLYAALLLAPTGMYLLWQNPAWATMHVARDHDGVWAGFALFHTGSVVVGALLGFLAARAFVLVGAGYWGYLQAVAGYFLMFFTLIHGWDGSGYRRLLSADPLTFADWSGDSVVNRCLDFATSGTFLALLVFGAAVIGTMLAAEIGWLVEGRQLPGAAADLKVPRPVAVMIAGAGVYGLPFAGALGASVLVRALGWWAGVALFAVAAGVVLLPARSPVRLLYGLVGVPDRHWRAEPEEEAAPEEGTTASRPG
;
A
#
# COMPACT_ATOMS: atom_id res chain seq x y z
N MET A 1 -4.21 -26.53 13.51
CA MET A 1 -3.41 -25.31 13.30
C MET A 1 -4.15 -24.46 12.29
N ILE A 2 -4.44 -23.20 12.60
CA ILE A 2 -5.11 -22.30 11.64
C ILE A 2 -4.04 -21.89 10.62
N PRO A 3 -4.15 -22.23 9.33
CA PRO A 3 -3.20 -21.76 8.34
C PRO A 3 -3.20 -20.23 8.37
N VAL A 4 -2.03 -19.63 8.55
CA VAL A 4 -1.86 -18.18 8.39
C VAL A 4 -2.20 -17.88 6.95
N GLN A 5 -3.34 -17.22 6.73
CA GLN A 5 -3.73 -16.85 5.38
C GLN A 5 -2.85 -15.67 4.93
N ALA A 6 -2.28 -15.79 3.73
CA ALA A 6 -1.57 -14.67 3.11
C ALA A 6 -2.53 -13.52 2.72
N ALA A 7 -3.83 -13.81 2.55
CA ALA A 7 -4.81 -12.84 2.05
C ALA A 7 -5.04 -11.63 2.97
N PRO A 8 -5.23 -11.77 4.30
CA PRO A 8 -5.35 -10.60 5.19
C PRO A 8 -4.08 -9.75 5.23
N LEU A 9 -2.90 -10.38 5.18
CA LEU A 9 -1.61 -9.69 5.12
C LEU A 9 -1.46 -8.91 3.82
N TRP A 10 -1.86 -9.51 2.69
CA TRP A 10 -1.92 -8.84 1.41
C TRP A 10 -2.87 -7.64 1.45
N ALA A 11 -4.10 -7.84 1.92
CA ALA A 11 -5.10 -6.79 2.00
C ALA A 11 -4.62 -5.61 2.85
N TYR A 12 -4.02 -5.89 4.01
CA TYR A 12 -3.37 -4.89 4.85
C TYR A 12 -2.26 -4.14 4.11
N ALA A 13 -1.39 -4.84 3.39
CA ALA A 13 -0.33 -4.22 2.60
C ALA A 13 -0.89 -3.31 1.51
N VAL A 14 -1.95 -3.75 0.80
CA VAL A 14 -2.65 -2.93 -0.20
C VAL A 14 -3.22 -1.65 0.42
N GLY A 15 -3.94 -1.78 1.54
CA GLY A 15 -4.48 -0.62 2.24
C GLY A 15 -3.40 0.38 2.66
N ALA A 16 -2.27 -0.13 3.17
CA ALA A 16 -1.12 0.70 3.54
C ALA A 16 -0.51 1.41 2.33
N THR A 17 -0.29 0.71 1.20
CA THR A 17 0.20 1.30 -0.05
C THR A 17 -0.74 2.40 -0.56
N PHE A 18 -2.03 2.14 -0.53
CA PHE A 18 -3.09 3.07 -0.91
C PHE A 18 -3.07 4.35 -0.07
N ALA A 19 -2.90 4.24 1.25
CA ALA A 19 -2.76 5.40 2.12
C ALA A 19 -1.47 6.20 1.86
N VAL A 20 -0.35 5.53 1.58
CA VAL A 20 0.91 6.19 1.22
C VAL A 20 0.79 6.92 -0.11
N ALA A 21 0.16 6.29 -1.11
CA ALA A 21 -0.06 6.89 -2.43
C ALA A 21 -0.99 8.13 -2.36
N ALA A 22 -2.05 8.08 -1.53
CA ALA A 22 -2.96 9.19 -1.28
C ALA A 22 -2.48 10.17 -0.18
N GLY A 23 -1.22 10.04 0.25
CA GLY A 23 -0.71 10.72 1.43
C GLY A 23 -0.75 12.25 1.34
N ARG A 24 -0.39 12.79 0.17
CA ARG A 24 -0.38 14.26 -0.07
C ARG A 24 -1.79 14.84 -0.07
N GLN A 25 -2.74 14.16 -0.71
CA GLN A 25 -4.15 14.56 -0.74
C GLN A 25 -4.76 14.51 0.67
N SER A 26 -4.42 13.49 1.44
CA SER A 26 -4.84 13.37 2.85
C SER A 26 -4.33 14.52 3.71
N GLN A 27 -3.03 14.86 3.58
CA GLN A 27 -2.44 16.00 4.31
C GLN A 27 -3.03 17.34 3.87
N TRP A 28 -3.19 17.55 2.56
CA TRP A 28 -3.77 18.79 2.00
C TRP A 28 -5.19 19.00 2.49
N ARG A 29 -6.03 17.95 2.44
CA ARG A 29 -7.41 18.01 2.90
C ARG A 29 -7.51 18.32 4.39
N GLU A 30 -6.70 17.66 5.23
CA GLU A 30 -6.70 17.88 6.68
C GLU A 30 -6.40 19.34 7.04
N ARG A 31 -5.51 19.99 6.28
CA ARG A 31 -5.19 21.42 6.48
C ARG A 31 -6.27 22.34 5.99
N SER A 32 -6.84 22.08 4.82
CA SER A 32 -7.97 22.86 4.30
C SER A 32 -9.15 22.84 5.27
N LEU A 33 -9.31 21.75 6.05
CA LEU A 33 -10.30 21.66 7.11
C LEU A 33 -9.91 22.43 8.38
N ARG A 34 -8.62 22.48 8.76
CA ARG A 34 -8.13 23.24 9.92
C ARG A 34 -8.11 24.75 9.67
N GLY A 35 -7.59 25.20 8.53
CA GLY A 35 -7.50 26.63 8.19
C GLY A 35 -8.87 27.31 8.03
N ARG A 36 -9.94 26.54 7.83
CA ARG A 36 -11.31 27.06 7.79
C ARG A 36 -11.87 27.40 9.19
N GLY A 37 -11.29 26.87 10.26
CA GLY A 37 -11.73 27.11 11.64
C GLY A 37 -11.06 28.29 12.33
N ASP A 38 -9.79 28.56 12.01
CA ASP A 38 -8.93 29.48 12.78
C ASP A 38 -8.62 30.81 12.07
N GLY A 39 -9.13 31.02 10.85
CA GLY A 39 -9.04 32.32 10.19
C GLY A 39 -9.88 33.35 10.95
N PRO A 40 -9.36 34.57 11.24
CA PRO A 40 -10.19 35.64 11.75
C PRO A 40 -11.40 35.78 10.83
N SER A 41 -12.60 35.75 11.42
CA SER A 41 -13.82 35.99 10.65
C SER A 41 -13.57 37.22 9.78
N PRO A 42 -13.74 37.13 8.44
CA PRO A 42 -13.49 38.27 7.59
C PRO A 42 -14.25 39.45 8.19
N PRO A 43 -13.60 40.63 8.36
CA PRO A 43 -14.24 41.78 8.95
C PRO A 43 -15.59 41.95 8.27
N GLN A 44 -16.66 41.92 9.06
CA GLN A 44 -18.03 42.01 8.55
C GLN A 44 -18.09 43.28 7.69
N ALA A 45 -18.01 43.11 6.37
CA ALA A 45 -18.10 44.23 5.46
C ALA A 45 -19.48 44.86 5.69
N PRO A 46 -19.56 46.18 5.89
CA PRO A 46 -20.83 46.85 6.13
C PRO A 46 -21.80 46.53 4.99
N SER A 47 -22.98 46.00 5.34
CA SER A 47 -24.01 45.55 4.39
C SER A 47 -24.28 46.57 3.28
N PRO A 48 -23.97 46.25 2.01
CA PRO A 48 -24.42 47.04 0.89
C PRO A 48 -25.76 46.54 0.37
N ARG A 49 -26.60 47.52 0.02
CA ARG A 49 -27.93 47.43 -0.61
C ARG A 49 -28.09 46.31 -1.66
N ALA A 50 -29.30 45.75 -1.64
CA ALA A 50 -30.13 45.15 -2.69
C ALA A 50 -29.48 44.22 -3.75
N PRO A 51 -30.02 42.99 -3.95
CA PRO A 51 -29.40 41.95 -4.76
C PRO A 51 -29.57 42.16 -6.26
N SER A 52 -28.46 42.10 -7.00
CA SER A 52 -28.46 41.83 -8.43
C SER A 52 -28.72 40.34 -8.69
N PRO A 53 -29.68 39.97 -9.55
CA PRO A 53 -29.95 38.59 -9.89
C PRO A 53 -28.88 38.06 -10.86
N GLN A 54 -28.35 36.87 -10.58
CA GLN A 54 -27.66 35.95 -11.53
C GLN A 54 -26.14 36.07 -11.74
N ALA A 55 -25.36 36.14 -10.67
CA ALA A 55 -24.05 35.46 -10.67
C ALA A 55 -24.16 34.30 -9.67
N ARG A 56 -24.50 33.09 -10.15
CA ARG A 56 -24.39 31.88 -9.32
C ARG A 56 -22.92 31.72 -8.96
N SER A 57 -22.53 32.22 -7.80
CA SER A 57 -21.23 31.93 -7.21
C SER A 57 -21.06 30.41 -7.22
N PRO A 58 -19.94 29.86 -7.74
CA PRO A 58 -19.68 28.43 -7.68
C PRO A 58 -19.85 28.02 -6.21
N GLN A 59 -20.87 27.20 -5.96
CA GLN A 59 -21.31 26.84 -4.62
C GLN A 59 -20.07 26.43 -3.82
N ALA A 60 -19.80 27.16 -2.74
CA ALA A 60 -18.71 26.84 -1.84
C ALA A 60 -18.80 25.34 -1.51
N PRO A 61 -17.72 24.57 -1.74
CA PRO A 61 -17.76 23.13 -1.60
C PRO A 61 -18.26 22.80 -0.20
N ARG A 62 -19.44 22.16 -0.15
CA ARG A 62 -20.12 21.76 1.08
C ARG A 62 -19.09 21.10 1.98
N ALA A 63 -19.05 21.50 3.24
CA ALA A 63 -18.13 20.97 4.23
C ALA A 63 -18.29 19.44 4.30
N GLY A 64 -17.46 18.73 3.55
CA GLY A 64 -17.48 17.28 3.53
C GLY A 64 -17.09 16.79 4.91
N SER A 65 -17.92 15.92 5.48
CA SER A 65 -17.62 15.27 6.76
C SER A 65 -16.21 14.70 6.76
N ARG A 66 -15.50 14.79 7.90
CA ARG A 66 -14.21 14.11 8.11
C ARG A 66 -14.31 12.59 7.89
N SER A 67 -15.51 12.01 8.03
CA SER A 67 -15.77 10.59 7.75
C SER A 67 -15.82 10.26 6.25
N ALA A 68 -15.96 11.25 5.36
CA ALA A 68 -16.08 11.04 3.92
C ALA A 68 -14.70 11.11 3.24
N ASP A 69 -13.75 10.28 3.66
CA ASP A 69 -12.47 10.12 2.97
C ASP A 69 -12.64 9.22 1.72
N PRO A 70 -12.60 9.77 0.49
CA PRO A 70 -12.85 9.00 -0.73
C PRO A 70 -11.77 7.93 -0.94
N TYR A 71 -10.53 8.16 -0.52
CA TYR A 71 -9.45 7.18 -0.68
C TYR A 71 -9.66 5.97 0.24
N LEU A 72 -10.10 6.22 1.47
CA LEU A 72 -10.49 5.16 2.39
C LEU A 72 -11.70 4.38 1.84
N ALA A 73 -12.73 5.09 1.37
CA ALA A 73 -13.92 4.47 0.80
C ALA A 73 -13.59 3.60 -0.43
N LEU A 74 -12.75 4.10 -1.34
CA LEU A 74 -12.26 3.35 -2.50
C LEU A 74 -11.40 2.15 -2.09
N THR A 75 -10.59 2.26 -1.04
CA THR A 75 -9.81 1.14 -0.49
C THR A 75 -10.72 0.03 0.02
N VAL A 76 -11.75 0.38 0.80
CA VAL A 76 -12.73 -0.59 1.31
C VAL A 76 -13.53 -1.20 0.16
N LEU A 77 -13.93 -0.39 -0.82
CA LEU A 77 -14.67 -0.84 -2.01
C LEU A 77 -13.84 -1.82 -2.85
N TYR A 78 -12.56 -1.50 -3.08
CA TYR A 78 -11.61 -2.38 -3.75
C TYR A 78 -11.49 -3.73 -3.01
N ALA A 79 -11.32 -3.68 -1.69
CA ALA A 79 -11.20 -4.91 -0.89
C ALA A 79 -12.49 -5.75 -0.91
N ALA A 80 -13.65 -5.10 -0.81
CA ALA A 80 -14.95 -5.76 -0.74
C ALA A 80 -15.48 -6.27 -2.08
N LEU A 81 -15.21 -5.57 -3.19
CA LEU A 81 -15.75 -5.90 -4.51
C LEU A 81 -14.79 -6.66 -5.42
N LEU A 82 -13.48 -6.54 -5.20
CA LEU A 82 -12.48 -7.22 -6.02
C LEU A 82 -11.72 -8.26 -5.21
N LEU A 83 -11.02 -7.83 -4.15
CA LEU A 83 -10.07 -8.69 -3.46
C LEU A 83 -10.75 -9.89 -2.77
N ALA A 84 -11.79 -9.64 -1.97
CA ALA A 84 -12.49 -10.69 -1.24
C ALA A 84 -13.30 -11.63 -2.16
N PRO A 85 -14.05 -11.15 -3.17
CA PRO A 85 -14.74 -12.03 -4.11
C PRO A 85 -13.79 -12.89 -4.94
N THR A 86 -12.64 -12.34 -5.38
CA THR A 86 -11.60 -13.13 -6.06
C THR A 86 -11.05 -14.23 -5.15
N GLY A 87 -10.72 -13.91 -3.90
CA GLY A 87 -10.26 -14.92 -2.93
C GLY A 87 -11.32 -16.01 -2.68
N MET A 88 -12.59 -15.62 -2.59
CA MET A 88 -13.71 -16.56 -2.44
C MET A 88 -13.89 -17.45 -3.66
N TYR A 89 -13.76 -16.88 -4.86
CA TYR A 89 -13.83 -17.64 -6.11
C TYR A 89 -12.70 -18.67 -6.19
N LEU A 90 -11.47 -18.29 -5.85
CA LEU A 90 -10.33 -19.21 -5.83
C LEU A 90 -10.52 -20.31 -4.77
N LEU A 91 -11.05 -19.96 -3.59
CA LEU A 91 -11.41 -20.94 -2.56
C LEU A 91 -12.47 -21.92 -3.06
N TRP A 92 -13.46 -21.44 -3.82
CA TRP A 92 -14.50 -22.27 -4.39
C TRP A 92 -13.99 -23.16 -5.54
N GLN A 93 -13.15 -22.65 -6.44
CA GLN A 93 -12.64 -23.43 -7.57
C GLN A 93 -11.58 -24.44 -7.15
N ASN A 94 -10.70 -24.07 -6.20
CA ASN A 94 -9.63 -24.93 -5.74
C ASN A 94 -9.42 -24.79 -4.22
N PRO A 95 -10.26 -25.47 -3.42
CA PRO A 95 -10.20 -25.38 -1.96
C PRO A 95 -8.88 -25.89 -1.40
N ALA A 96 -8.28 -26.89 -2.04
CA ALA A 96 -6.97 -27.40 -1.65
C ALA A 96 -5.91 -26.32 -1.76
N TRP A 97 -5.73 -25.74 -2.94
CA TRP A 97 -4.74 -24.69 -3.15
C TRP A 97 -5.00 -23.45 -2.28
N ALA A 98 -6.24 -22.97 -2.23
CA ALA A 98 -6.61 -21.76 -1.49
C ALA A 98 -6.42 -21.88 0.03
N THR A 99 -6.51 -23.11 0.56
CA THR A 99 -6.23 -23.40 1.98
C THR A 99 -4.79 -23.83 2.23
N MET A 100 -3.90 -23.71 1.23
CA MET A 100 -2.51 -24.21 1.30
C MET A 100 -2.47 -25.71 1.63
N HIS A 101 -3.36 -26.50 1.03
CA HIS A 101 -3.55 -27.94 1.20
C HIS A 101 -3.91 -28.36 2.64
N VAL A 102 -4.60 -27.49 3.38
CA VAL A 102 -5.18 -27.85 4.69
C VAL A 102 -6.51 -28.58 4.52
N ALA A 103 -7.40 -28.06 3.67
CA ALA A 103 -8.55 -28.81 3.17
C ALA A 103 -8.14 -29.54 1.89
N ARG A 104 -8.69 -30.73 1.62
CA ARG A 104 -8.46 -31.46 0.36
C ARG A 104 -9.53 -31.16 -0.69
N ASP A 105 -10.72 -30.81 -0.22
CA ASP A 105 -11.95 -30.63 -0.96
C ASP A 105 -12.85 -29.61 -0.20
N HIS A 106 -14.05 -29.38 -0.71
CA HIS A 106 -15.02 -28.47 -0.12
C HIS A 106 -15.52 -28.94 1.25
N ASP A 107 -15.59 -30.24 1.50
CA ASP A 107 -16.07 -30.81 2.77
C ASP A 107 -15.10 -30.51 3.92
N GLY A 108 -13.81 -30.37 3.60
CA GLY A 108 -12.79 -29.92 4.55
C GLY A 108 -12.81 -28.42 4.87
N VAL A 109 -13.55 -27.60 4.13
CA VAL A 109 -13.62 -26.15 4.34
C VAL A 109 -14.79 -25.81 5.26
N TRP A 110 -14.47 -25.42 6.50
CA TRP A 110 -15.48 -24.91 7.43
C TRP A 110 -16.16 -23.65 6.89
N ALA A 111 -17.50 -23.58 6.92
CA ALA A 111 -18.26 -22.44 6.41
C ALA A 111 -17.84 -21.08 7.02
N GLY A 112 -17.49 -21.05 8.31
CA GLY A 112 -17.01 -19.82 8.96
C GLY A 112 -15.65 -19.35 8.46
N PHE A 113 -14.88 -20.20 7.78
CA PHE A 113 -13.63 -19.81 7.13
C PHE A 113 -13.88 -18.85 5.98
N ALA A 114 -14.95 -19.04 5.21
CA ALA A 114 -15.34 -18.12 4.15
C ALA A 114 -15.69 -16.73 4.71
N LEU A 115 -16.48 -16.68 5.78
CA LEU A 115 -16.81 -15.43 6.48
C LEU A 115 -15.57 -14.76 7.07
N PHE A 116 -14.71 -15.55 7.71
CA PHE A 116 -13.45 -15.04 8.27
C PHE A 116 -12.54 -14.50 7.17
N HIS A 117 -12.42 -15.19 6.04
CA HIS A 117 -11.63 -14.76 4.89
C HIS A 117 -12.14 -13.42 4.34
N THR A 118 -13.42 -13.33 3.98
CA THR A 118 -14.00 -12.09 3.44
C THR A 118 -13.91 -10.94 4.44
N GLY A 119 -14.26 -11.19 5.70
CA GLY A 119 -14.19 -10.17 6.76
C GLY A 119 -12.76 -9.69 7.02
N SER A 120 -11.81 -10.62 7.15
CA SER A 120 -10.40 -10.29 7.42
C SER A 120 -9.70 -9.60 6.26
N VAL A 121 -10.08 -9.87 5.01
CA VAL A 121 -9.58 -9.13 3.84
C VAL A 121 -10.04 -7.67 3.89
N VAL A 122 -11.34 -7.42 4.11
CA VAL A 122 -11.86 -6.04 4.17
C VAL A 122 -11.32 -5.29 5.38
N VAL A 123 -11.33 -5.92 6.56
CA VAL A 123 -10.78 -5.33 7.79
C VAL A 123 -9.27 -5.12 7.67
N GLY A 124 -8.54 -6.06 7.07
CA GLY A 124 -7.10 -5.95 6.82
C GLY A 124 -6.78 -4.69 6.00
N ALA A 125 -7.45 -4.51 4.86
CA ALA A 125 -7.26 -3.32 4.02
C ALA A 125 -7.62 -2.01 4.74
N LEU A 126 -8.72 -2.00 5.49
CA LEU A 126 -9.12 -0.87 6.33
C LEU A 126 -8.03 -0.51 7.35
N LEU A 127 -7.55 -1.49 8.12
CA LEU A 127 -6.54 -1.29 9.17
C LEU A 127 -5.20 -0.85 8.58
N GLY A 128 -4.78 -1.46 7.46
CA GLY A 128 -3.57 -1.08 6.74
C GLY A 128 -3.60 0.38 6.30
N PHE A 129 -4.73 0.79 5.70
CA PHE A 129 -4.93 2.17 5.27
C PHE A 129 -4.90 3.15 6.45
N LEU A 130 -5.66 2.89 7.50
CA LEU A 130 -5.76 3.80 8.65
C LEU A 130 -4.42 3.99 9.36
N ALA A 131 -3.69 2.90 9.58
CA ALA A 131 -2.41 2.98 10.28
C ALA A 131 -1.32 3.65 9.43
N ALA A 132 -1.23 3.35 8.13
CA ALA A 132 -0.28 4.04 7.25
C ALA A 132 -0.66 5.53 7.08
N ARG A 133 -1.96 5.84 6.96
CA ARG A 133 -2.45 7.22 6.92
C ARG A 133 -2.09 7.98 8.19
N ALA A 134 -2.18 7.36 9.37
CA ALA A 134 -1.78 7.99 10.62
C ALA A 134 -0.30 8.43 10.58
N PHE A 135 0.60 7.57 10.10
CA PHE A 135 2.01 7.92 9.90
C PHE A 135 2.20 9.05 8.90
N VAL A 136 1.51 9.02 7.75
CA VAL A 136 1.58 10.09 6.76
C VAL A 136 1.11 11.41 7.34
N LEU A 137 0.00 11.43 8.09
CA LEU A 137 -0.55 12.66 8.66
C LEU A 137 0.37 13.30 9.71
N VAL A 138 1.16 12.50 10.45
CA VAL A 138 2.21 13.02 11.36
C VAL A 138 3.55 13.26 10.65
N GLY A 139 3.58 13.27 9.32
CA GLY A 139 4.79 13.50 8.51
C GLY A 139 5.84 12.39 8.62
N ALA A 140 5.47 11.23 9.15
CA ALA A 140 6.29 10.03 9.21
C ALA A 140 6.05 9.13 7.99
N GLY A 141 5.97 9.73 6.78
CA GLY A 141 5.60 9.01 5.55
C GLY A 141 6.44 7.76 5.29
N TYR A 142 7.74 7.82 5.57
CA TYR A 142 8.65 6.67 5.43
C TYR A 142 8.24 5.48 6.30
N TRP A 143 7.74 5.72 7.51
CA TRP A 143 7.23 4.66 8.38
C TRP A 143 5.93 4.06 7.85
N GLY A 144 5.04 4.87 7.27
CA GLY A 144 3.87 4.38 6.54
C GLY A 144 4.26 3.50 5.34
N TYR A 145 5.32 3.86 4.62
CA TYR A 145 5.89 3.03 3.56
C TYR A 145 6.48 1.72 4.09
N LEU A 146 7.28 1.76 5.16
CA LEU A 146 7.84 0.56 5.78
C LEU A 146 6.74 -0.38 6.29
N GLN A 147 5.61 0.15 6.73
CA GLN A 147 4.44 -0.64 7.10
C GLN A 147 3.84 -1.39 5.91
N ALA A 148 3.74 -0.75 4.73
CA ALA A 148 3.32 -1.42 3.50
C ALA A 148 4.31 -2.52 3.08
N VAL A 149 5.62 -2.21 3.11
CA VAL A 149 6.70 -3.19 2.83
C VAL A 149 6.63 -4.37 3.81
N ALA A 150 6.42 -4.11 5.10
CA ALA A 150 6.28 -5.17 6.10
C ALA A 150 5.06 -6.06 5.84
N GLY A 151 3.93 -5.48 5.43
CA GLY A 151 2.73 -6.25 5.04
C GLY A 151 3.00 -7.19 3.87
N TYR A 152 3.60 -6.68 2.79
CA TYR A 152 3.99 -7.50 1.64
C TYR A 152 5.06 -8.54 2.00
N PHE A 153 6.02 -8.19 2.86
CA PHE A 153 7.04 -9.13 3.33
C PHE A 153 6.38 -10.31 4.06
N LEU A 154 5.46 -10.05 4.99
CA LEU A 154 4.77 -11.11 5.72
C LEU A 154 3.91 -11.98 4.79
N MET A 155 3.24 -11.37 3.82
CA MET A 155 2.50 -12.08 2.78
C MET A 155 3.43 -13.02 1.98
N PHE A 156 4.50 -12.49 1.38
CA PHE A 156 5.45 -13.29 0.59
C PHE A 156 6.15 -14.35 1.45
N PHE A 157 6.53 -14.03 2.68
CA PHE A 157 7.15 -14.98 3.59
C PHE A 157 6.21 -16.15 3.92
N THR A 158 4.91 -15.86 4.14
CA THR A 158 3.89 -16.89 4.33
C THR A 158 3.75 -17.79 3.10
N LEU A 159 3.78 -17.20 1.89
CA LEU A 159 3.68 -17.96 0.63
C LEU A 159 4.95 -18.79 0.34
N ILE A 160 6.14 -18.25 0.59
CA ILE A 160 7.42 -18.89 0.26
C ILE A 160 7.82 -19.92 1.32
N HIS A 161 7.77 -19.51 2.60
CA HIS A 161 8.23 -20.33 3.70
C HIS A 161 7.09 -21.21 4.25
N GLY A 162 5.89 -20.66 4.43
CA GLY A 162 4.81 -21.34 5.13
C GLY A 162 5.12 -21.54 6.62
N TRP A 163 4.30 -22.32 7.32
CA TRP A 163 4.50 -22.58 8.76
C TRP A 163 5.48 -23.74 9.03
N ASP A 164 5.71 -24.60 8.04
CA ASP A 164 6.52 -25.82 8.13
C ASP A 164 7.70 -25.82 7.15
N GLY A 165 8.01 -24.67 6.56
CA GLY A 165 9.05 -24.55 5.54
C GLY A 165 8.65 -25.09 4.17
N SER A 166 7.41 -25.56 3.97
CA SER A 166 6.92 -26.10 2.68
C SER A 166 6.05 -25.13 1.88
N GLY A 167 5.96 -23.85 2.27
CA GLY A 167 5.06 -22.86 1.66
C GLY A 167 5.12 -22.82 0.12
N TYR A 168 6.30 -22.66 -0.45
CA TYR A 168 6.47 -22.63 -1.91
C TYR A 168 6.03 -23.94 -2.60
N ARG A 169 6.16 -25.09 -1.92
CA ARG A 169 5.69 -26.40 -2.43
C ARG A 169 4.17 -26.42 -2.49
N ARG A 170 3.51 -25.93 -1.43
CA ARG A 170 2.05 -25.79 -1.37
C ARG A 170 1.54 -24.82 -2.44
N LEU A 171 2.21 -23.68 -2.60
CA LEU A 171 1.87 -22.65 -3.60
C LEU A 171 1.96 -23.18 -5.04
N LEU A 172 3.02 -23.92 -5.35
CA LEU A 172 3.30 -24.43 -6.70
C LEU A 172 2.68 -25.81 -6.97
N SER A 173 1.87 -26.35 -6.04
CA SER A 173 1.12 -27.59 -6.27
C SER A 173 -0.34 -27.25 -6.49
N ALA A 174 -0.84 -27.46 -7.70
CA ALA A 174 -2.23 -27.16 -8.04
C ALA A 174 -3.22 -28.10 -7.32
N ASP A 175 -2.83 -29.32 -7.01
CA ASP A 175 -3.69 -30.33 -6.38
C ASP A 175 -2.95 -31.11 -5.25
N PRO A 176 -3.70 -31.83 -4.38
CA PRO A 176 -3.10 -32.56 -3.26
C PRO A 176 -2.17 -33.71 -3.65
N LEU A 177 -2.37 -34.36 -4.80
CA LEU A 177 -1.53 -35.48 -5.25
C LEU A 177 -0.16 -34.96 -5.68
N THR A 178 -0.14 -33.90 -6.48
CA THR A 178 1.09 -33.19 -6.87
C THR A 178 1.86 -32.70 -5.64
N PHE A 179 1.17 -32.20 -4.62
CA PHE A 179 1.81 -31.80 -3.36
C PHE A 179 2.41 -32.99 -2.60
N ALA A 180 1.68 -34.11 -2.50
CA ALA A 180 2.15 -35.31 -1.81
C ALA A 180 3.38 -35.93 -2.49
N ASP A 181 3.43 -35.88 -3.82
CA ASP A 181 4.53 -36.39 -4.63
C ASP A 181 5.64 -35.35 -4.89
N TRP A 182 5.65 -34.20 -4.19
CA TRP A 182 6.55 -33.07 -4.52
C TRP A 182 8.02 -33.47 -4.73
N SER A 183 8.55 -34.39 -3.90
CA SER A 183 9.95 -34.85 -3.99
C SER A 183 10.26 -35.78 -5.16
N GLY A 184 9.23 -36.27 -5.88
CA GLY A 184 9.38 -37.18 -7.01
C GLY A 184 9.84 -36.51 -8.32
N ASP A 185 9.86 -35.17 -8.39
CA ASP A 185 10.23 -34.43 -9.61
C ASP A 185 11.06 -33.17 -9.32
N SER A 186 11.67 -32.60 -10.37
CA SER A 186 12.43 -31.36 -10.32
C SER A 186 11.52 -30.15 -10.06
N VAL A 187 12.06 -29.14 -9.37
CA VAL A 187 11.33 -27.88 -9.09
C VAL A 187 10.91 -27.17 -10.38
N VAL A 188 11.71 -27.27 -11.45
CA VAL A 188 11.40 -26.66 -12.74
C VAL A 188 10.14 -27.28 -13.36
N ASN A 189 10.04 -28.61 -13.36
CA ASN A 189 8.86 -29.31 -13.87
C ASN A 189 7.62 -28.94 -13.04
N ARG A 190 7.72 -28.94 -11.70
CA ARG A 190 6.61 -28.50 -10.83
C ARG A 190 6.16 -27.06 -11.12
N CYS A 191 7.10 -26.16 -11.42
CA CYS A 191 6.77 -24.79 -11.83
C CYS A 191 6.03 -24.74 -13.18
N LEU A 192 6.44 -25.56 -14.15
CA LEU A 192 5.78 -25.64 -15.47
C LEU A 192 4.39 -26.25 -15.38
N ASP A 193 4.24 -27.32 -14.60
CA ASP A 193 2.95 -27.96 -14.32
C ASP A 193 2.00 -26.94 -13.66
N PHE A 194 2.48 -26.19 -12.67
CA PHE A 194 1.70 -25.12 -12.07
C PHE A 194 1.32 -24.04 -13.08
N ALA A 195 2.29 -23.53 -13.87
CA ALA A 195 2.07 -22.46 -14.84
C ALA A 195 1.09 -22.84 -15.97
N THR A 196 0.89 -24.13 -16.21
CA THR A 196 -0.08 -24.64 -17.20
C THR A 196 -1.39 -25.12 -16.55
N SER A 197 -1.49 -25.09 -15.22
CA SER A 197 -2.68 -25.51 -14.49
C SER A 197 -3.84 -24.51 -14.63
N GLY A 198 -5.07 -25.00 -14.46
CA GLY A 198 -6.26 -24.15 -14.36
C GLY A 198 -6.22 -23.18 -13.16
N THR A 199 -5.47 -23.53 -12.11
CA THR A 199 -5.29 -22.65 -10.94
C THR A 199 -4.45 -21.44 -11.28
N PHE A 200 -3.34 -21.63 -11.99
CA PHE A 200 -2.53 -20.51 -12.47
C PHE A 200 -3.30 -19.65 -13.46
N LEU A 201 -4.08 -20.24 -14.38
CA LEU A 201 -4.91 -19.46 -15.29
C LEU A 201 -5.93 -18.60 -14.55
N ALA A 202 -6.60 -19.15 -13.52
CA ALA A 202 -7.50 -18.39 -12.67
C ALA A 202 -6.77 -17.24 -11.95
N LEU A 203 -5.59 -17.51 -11.37
CA LEU A 203 -4.75 -16.48 -10.75
C LEU A 203 -4.30 -15.42 -11.74
N LEU A 204 -3.99 -15.79 -12.98
CA LEU A 204 -3.58 -14.85 -14.00
C LEU A 204 -4.73 -13.91 -14.38
N VAL A 205 -5.91 -14.45 -14.65
CA VAL A 205 -7.09 -13.66 -15.05
C VAL A 205 -7.57 -12.76 -13.91
N PHE A 206 -7.84 -13.34 -12.74
CA PHE A 206 -8.32 -12.55 -11.61
C PHE A 206 -7.22 -11.67 -11.01
N GLY A 207 -5.99 -12.18 -10.94
CA GLY A 207 -4.84 -11.41 -10.50
C GLY A 207 -4.56 -10.22 -11.40
N ALA A 208 -4.68 -10.35 -12.73
CA ALA A 208 -4.56 -9.21 -13.64
C ALA A 208 -5.63 -8.14 -13.38
N ALA A 209 -6.88 -8.54 -13.14
CA ALA A 209 -7.95 -7.60 -12.80
C ALA A 209 -7.68 -6.90 -11.45
N VAL A 210 -7.33 -7.67 -10.42
CA VAL A 210 -7.09 -7.17 -9.05
C VAL A 210 -5.83 -6.30 -8.99
N ILE A 211 -4.68 -6.83 -9.41
CA ILE A 211 -3.40 -6.11 -9.43
C ILE A 211 -3.44 -4.94 -10.42
N GLY A 212 -4.05 -5.11 -11.60
CA GLY A 212 -4.20 -4.03 -12.57
C GLY A 212 -4.99 -2.85 -12.01
N THR A 213 -6.13 -3.13 -11.36
CA THR A 213 -6.93 -2.08 -10.69
C THR A 213 -6.16 -1.43 -9.54
N MET A 214 -5.44 -2.23 -8.74
CA MET A 214 -4.60 -1.74 -7.65
C MET A 214 -3.52 -0.78 -8.15
N LEU A 215 -2.75 -1.19 -9.16
CA LEU A 215 -1.70 -0.37 -9.74
C LEU A 215 -2.25 0.88 -10.41
N ALA A 216 -3.40 0.77 -11.09
CA ALA A 216 -4.06 1.94 -11.68
C ALA A 216 -4.48 2.96 -10.62
N ALA A 217 -5.05 2.51 -9.49
CA ALA A 217 -5.41 3.38 -8.37
C ALA A 217 -4.17 4.01 -7.73
N GLU A 218 -3.13 3.21 -7.45
CA GLU A 218 -1.88 3.67 -6.86
C GLU A 218 -1.20 4.75 -7.74
N ILE A 219 -1.04 4.46 -9.03
CA ILE A 219 -0.45 5.40 -9.99
C ILE A 219 -1.33 6.65 -10.12
N GLY A 220 -2.65 6.48 -10.21
CA GLY A 220 -3.60 7.59 -10.29
C GLY A 220 -3.48 8.56 -9.11
N TRP A 221 -3.42 8.03 -7.89
CA TRP A 221 -3.29 8.85 -6.68
C TRP A 221 -1.89 9.46 -6.54
N LEU A 222 -0.83 8.76 -6.93
CA LEU A 222 0.51 9.35 -6.98
C LEU A 222 0.57 10.51 -8.00
N VAL A 223 -0.10 10.38 -9.14
CA VAL A 223 -0.18 11.44 -10.17
C VAL A 223 -1.01 12.63 -9.68
N GLU A 224 -2.16 12.40 -9.06
CA GLU A 224 -2.99 13.46 -8.48
C GLU A 224 -2.24 14.21 -7.37
N GLY A 225 -1.55 13.50 -6.48
CA GLY A 225 -0.73 14.10 -5.44
C GLY A 225 0.44 14.94 -5.98
N ARG A 226 0.83 14.74 -7.25
CA ARG A 226 1.83 15.57 -7.94
C ARG A 226 1.27 16.85 -8.54
N GLN A 227 -0.05 16.96 -8.67
CA GLN A 227 -0.72 18.16 -9.19
C GLN A 227 -1.01 19.18 -8.08
N LEU A 228 -0.80 18.80 -6.81
CA LEU A 228 -0.99 19.70 -5.68
C LEU A 228 0.10 20.81 -5.61
N PRO A 229 -0.24 22.03 -5.17
CA PRO A 229 0.71 23.13 -5.06
C PRO A 229 1.90 22.78 -4.14
N GLY A 230 3.13 22.98 -4.63
CA GLY A 230 4.38 22.60 -3.95
C GLY A 230 4.97 21.24 -4.35
N ALA A 231 4.22 20.40 -5.08
CA ALA A 231 4.63 19.04 -5.41
C ALA A 231 5.72 18.88 -6.46
N ALA A 232 5.90 19.90 -7.31
CA ALA A 232 6.89 19.86 -8.36
C ALA A 232 8.33 19.90 -7.81
N ALA A 233 8.55 20.60 -6.68
CA ALA A 233 9.87 20.77 -6.08
C ALA A 233 10.47 19.47 -5.52
N ASP A 234 9.62 18.52 -5.13
CA ASP A 234 10.04 17.24 -4.56
C ASP A 234 10.49 16.21 -5.62
N LEU A 235 10.20 16.44 -6.91
CA LEU A 235 10.43 15.44 -7.94
C LEU A 235 11.89 15.49 -8.44
N LYS A 236 12.68 14.46 -8.11
CA LYS A 236 14.08 14.35 -8.55
C LYS A 236 14.28 13.53 -9.82
N VAL A 237 13.28 12.74 -10.21
CA VAL A 237 13.36 11.80 -11.34
C VAL A 237 12.10 11.86 -12.22
N PRO A 238 12.20 11.45 -13.51
CA PRO A 238 11.05 11.36 -14.39
C PRO A 238 9.95 10.46 -13.83
N ARG A 239 8.69 10.79 -14.14
CA ARG A 239 7.49 10.08 -13.66
C ARG A 239 7.54 8.55 -13.82
N PRO A 240 7.86 7.97 -15.00
CA PRO A 240 7.87 6.51 -15.15
C PRO A 240 8.95 5.87 -14.28
N VAL A 241 10.11 6.52 -14.15
CA VAL A 241 11.21 6.03 -13.30
C VAL A 241 10.80 6.02 -11.83
N ALA A 242 10.13 7.09 -11.35
CA ALA A 242 9.62 7.13 -9.99
C ALA A 242 8.60 6.01 -9.70
N VAL A 243 7.70 5.72 -10.66
CA VAL A 243 6.72 4.62 -10.53
C VAL A 243 7.43 3.26 -10.50
N MET A 244 8.44 3.05 -11.35
CA MET A 244 9.23 1.82 -11.36
C MET A 244 10.01 1.62 -10.05
N ILE A 245 10.63 2.67 -9.51
CA ILE A 245 11.33 2.63 -8.22
C ILE A 245 10.34 2.34 -7.09
N ALA A 246 9.19 3.00 -7.09
CA ALA A 246 8.13 2.77 -6.10
C ALA A 246 7.65 1.32 -6.13
N GLY A 247 7.31 0.80 -7.31
CA GLY A 247 6.88 -0.59 -7.47
C GLY A 247 7.96 -1.59 -7.07
N ALA A 248 9.22 -1.37 -7.47
CA ALA A 248 10.34 -2.22 -7.06
C ALA A 248 10.55 -2.19 -5.53
N GLY A 249 10.39 -1.04 -4.89
CA GLY A 249 10.48 -0.90 -3.44
C GLY A 249 9.31 -1.55 -2.69
N VAL A 250 8.07 -1.36 -3.17
CA VAL A 250 6.86 -1.88 -2.52
C VAL A 250 6.71 -3.39 -2.71
N TYR A 251 7.07 -3.93 -3.89
CA TYR A 251 6.83 -5.34 -4.23
C TYR A 251 8.12 -6.17 -4.26
N GLY A 252 9.19 -5.64 -4.88
CA GLY A 252 10.45 -6.36 -5.09
C GLY A 252 11.27 -6.54 -3.81
N LEU A 253 11.46 -5.46 -3.05
CA LEU A 253 12.19 -5.49 -1.78
C LEU A 253 11.60 -6.49 -0.76
N PRO A 254 10.28 -6.48 -0.46
CA PRO A 254 9.72 -7.46 0.47
C PRO A 254 9.75 -8.90 -0.07
N PHE A 255 9.63 -9.11 -1.39
CA PHE A 255 9.79 -10.44 -1.98
C PHE A 255 11.21 -10.97 -1.79
N ALA A 256 12.23 -10.18 -2.11
CA ALA A 256 13.63 -10.54 -1.90
C ALA A 256 13.94 -10.75 -0.40
N GLY A 257 13.39 -9.90 0.46
CA GLY A 257 13.48 -10.04 1.92
C GLY A 257 12.87 -11.36 2.40
N ALA A 258 11.67 -11.71 1.93
CA ALA A 258 10.99 -12.96 2.29
C ALA A 258 11.77 -14.20 1.85
N LEU A 259 12.36 -14.16 0.65
CA LEU A 259 13.24 -15.22 0.15
C LEU A 259 14.48 -15.36 1.03
N GLY A 260 15.16 -14.24 1.34
CA GLY A 260 16.33 -14.22 2.21
C GLY A 260 16.03 -14.72 3.63
N ALA A 261 14.91 -14.28 4.22
CA ALA A 261 14.45 -14.75 5.52
C ALA A 261 14.18 -16.27 5.50
N SER A 262 13.52 -16.78 4.45
CA SER A 262 13.25 -18.21 4.30
C SER A 262 14.53 -19.05 4.22
N VAL A 263 15.54 -18.57 3.46
CA VAL A 263 16.85 -19.22 3.36
C VAL A 263 17.56 -19.24 4.72
N LEU A 264 17.60 -18.11 5.43
CA LEU A 264 18.24 -18.01 6.74
C LEU A 264 17.56 -18.92 7.78
N VAL A 265 16.24 -18.97 7.79
CA VAL A 265 15.47 -19.86 8.68
C VAL A 265 15.76 -21.34 8.39
N ARG A 266 15.87 -21.73 7.12
CA ARG A 266 16.21 -23.11 6.77
C ARG A 266 17.65 -23.48 7.11
N ALA A 267 18.58 -22.53 6.97
CA ALA A 267 20.00 -22.77 7.21
C ALA A 267 20.36 -22.76 8.71
N LEU A 268 19.78 -21.86 9.49
CA LEU A 268 20.16 -21.60 10.88
C LEU A 268 19.10 -22.03 11.89
N GLY A 269 17.93 -22.49 11.43
CA GLY A 269 16.76 -22.72 12.25
C GLY A 269 15.93 -21.45 12.49
N TRP A 270 14.72 -21.64 13.03
CA TRP A 270 13.72 -20.57 13.16
C TRP A 270 14.21 -19.35 13.94
N TRP A 271 14.66 -19.54 15.18
CA TRP A 271 15.03 -18.43 16.06
C TRP A 271 16.24 -17.66 15.56
N ALA A 272 17.32 -18.37 15.19
CA ALA A 272 18.54 -17.72 14.72
C ALA A 272 18.37 -17.08 13.34
N GLY A 273 17.67 -17.75 12.42
CA GLY A 273 17.40 -17.22 11.08
C GLY A 273 16.54 -15.97 11.10
N VAL A 274 15.46 -15.95 11.91
CA VAL A 274 14.61 -14.77 12.07
C VAL A 274 15.37 -13.63 12.75
N ALA A 275 16.11 -13.91 13.83
CA ALA A 275 16.88 -12.87 14.53
C ALA A 275 17.95 -12.24 13.63
N LEU A 276 18.70 -13.05 12.89
CA LEU A 276 19.71 -12.56 11.96
C LEU A 276 19.09 -11.75 10.82
N PHE A 277 17.97 -12.22 10.25
CA PHE A 277 17.25 -11.48 9.23
C PHE A 277 16.74 -10.13 9.76
N ALA A 278 16.18 -10.10 10.97
CA ALA A 278 15.68 -8.86 11.59
C ALA A 278 16.80 -7.84 11.81
N VAL A 279 17.98 -8.29 12.27
CA VAL A 279 19.16 -7.42 12.40
C VAL A 279 19.59 -6.90 11.03
N ALA A 280 19.72 -7.77 10.02
CA ALA A 280 20.12 -7.36 8.68
C ALA A 280 19.12 -6.36 8.06
N ALA A 281 17.82 -6.65 8.17
CA ALA A 281 16.75 -5.75 7.71
C ALA A 281 16.77 -4.43 8.47
N GLY A 282 16.98 -4.44 9.79
CA GLY A 282 17.11 -3.23 10.60
C GLY A 282 18.28 -2.36 10.16
N VAL A 283 19.45 -2.96 9.93
CA VAL A 283 20.65 -2.27 9.43
C VAL A 283 20.44 -1.71 8.02
N VAL A 284 19.68 -2.39 7.16
CA VAL A 284 19.42 -1.91 5.79
C VAL A 284 18.33 -0.86 5.73
N LEU A 285 17.28 -0.95 6.55
CA LEU A 285 16.08 -0.12 6.41
C LEU A 285 16.09 1.11 7.32
N LEU A 286 16.55 0.99 8.57
CA LEU A 286 16.38 2.03 9.58
C LEU A 286 17.36 3.22 9.49
N PRO A 287 18.63 3.07 9.06
CA PRO A 287 19.56 4.19 9.03
C PRO A 287 19.06 5.34 8.17
N ALA A 288 19.33 6.57 8.62
CA ALA A 288 18.95 7.78 7.89
C ALA A 288 19.56 7.86 6.48
N ARG A 289 20.70 7.18 6.26
CA ARG A 289 21.41 7.09 4.98
C ARG A 289 21.18 5.76 4.27
N SER A 290 20.10 5.03 4.59
CA SER A 290 19.83 3.77 3.92
C SER A 290 19.58 3.98 2.42
N PRO A 291 20.05 3.07 1.56
CA PRO A 291 19.76 3.14 0.12
C PRO A 291 18.25 3.10 -0.14
N VAL A 292 17.48 2.40 0.70
CA VAL A 292 16.02 2.35 0.59
C VAL A 292 15.39 3.71 0.87
N ARG A 293 15.88 4.45 1.87
CA ARG A 293 15.39 5.81 2.14
C ARG A 293 15.82 6.80 1.06
N LEU A 294 17.00 6.64 0.48
CA LEU A 294 17.43 7.42 -0.68
C LEU A 294 16.52 7.18 -1.89
N LEU A 295 16.24 5.93 -2.23
CA LEU A 295 15.33 5.55 -3.31
C LEU A 295 13.91 6.08 -3.05
N TYR A 296 13.43 5.98 -1.81
CA TYR A 296 12.15 6.55 -1.40
C TYR A 296 12.08 8.06 -1.61
N GLY A 297 13.14 8.79 -1.24
CA GLY A 297 13.25 10.23 -1.48
C GLY A 297 13.30 10.61 -2.97
N LEU A 298 13.74 9.71 -3.86
CA LEU A 298 13.68 9.94 -5.31
C LEU A 298 12.24 9.88 -5.86
N VAL A 299 11.37 9.08 -5.25
CA VAL A 299 9.96 8.94 -5.66
C VAL A 299 9.15 10.21 -5.33
N GLY A 300 9.69 11.08 -4.47
CA GLY A 300 9.07 12.34 -4.06
C GLY A 300 7.99 12.12 -3.00
N VAL A 301 8.14 11.12 -2.14
CA VAL A 301 7.22 10.94 -1.02
C VAL A 301 7.68 11.87 0.12
N PRO A 302 6.78 12.63 0.77
CA PRO A 302 7.19 13.68 1.69
C PRO A 302 7.98 13.14 2.90
N ASP A 303 9.23 13.58 3.03
CA ASP A 303 10.11 13.24 4.16
C ASP A 303 9.81 14.05 5.45
N ARG A 304 8.96 15.07 5.34
CA ARG A 304 8.52 15.94 6.45
C ARG A 304 7.04 16.25 6.28
N HIS A 305 6.42 16.85 7.31
CA HIS A 305 5.13 17.51 7.12
C HIS A 305 5.26 18.42 5.90
N TRP A 306 4.47 18.17 4.86
CA TRP A 306 4.39 19.03 3.70
C TRP A 306 4.33 20.48 4.18
N ARG A 307 5.13 21.43 3.70
CA ARG A 307 4.90 22.84 4.03
C ARG A 307 4.42 23.49 2.76
N ALA A 308 3.11 23.73 2.70
CA ALA A 308 2.60 24.73 1.78
C ALA A 308 2.78 26.06 2.50
N GLU A 309 4.03 26.48 2.68
CA GLU A 309 4.26 27.88 2.99
C GLU A 309 3.82 28.64 1.73
N PRO A 310 2.89 29.60 1.85
CA PRO A 310 2.52 30.44 0.73
C PRO A 310 3.80 31.10 0.19
N GLU A 311 3.94 31.18 -1.13
CA GLU A 311 5.06 31.83 -1.84
C GLU A 311 5.27 33.32 -1.44
N GLU A 312 4.55 33.86 -0.47
CA GLU A 312 4.68 35.22 0.04
C GLU A 312 6.06 35.51 0.66
N GLU A 313 6.81 34.50 1.11
CA GLU A 313 8.21 34.68 1.57
C GLU A 313 9.26 34.60 0.44
N ALA A 314 8.83 34.29 -0.80
CA ALA A 314 9.66 34.46 -2.00
C ALA A 314 9.40 35.81 -2.68
N ALA A 315 8.82 36.79 -1.98
CA ALA A 315 9.03 38.17 -2.33
C ALA A 315 10.56 38.38 -2.30
N PRO A 316 11.21 38.70 -3.44
CA PRO A 316 12.62 39.06 -3.39
C PRO A 316 12.72 40.17 -2.36
N GLU A 317 13.63 40.05 -1.40
CA GLU A 317 14.12 41.22 -0.67
C GLU A 317 14.55 42.21 -1.76
N GLU A 318 13.65 43.11 -2.15
CA GLU A 318 13.97 44.25 -2.98
C GLU A 318 15.01 44.99 -2.18
N GLY A 319 16.27 44.74 -2.58
CA GLY A 319 17.45 45.35 -2.02
C GLY A 319 17.21 46.83 -2.02
N THR A 320 16.82 47.33 -0.85
CA THR A 320 16.83 48.75 -0.54
C THR A 320 18.30 49.09 -0.40
N THR A 321 19.00 49.18 -1.53
CA THR A 321 20.31 49.83 -1.63
C THR A 321 20.06 51.31 -1.39
N ALA A 322 19.97 51.66 -0.11
CA ALA A 322 20.08 53.03 0.36
C ALA A 322 21.45 53.56 -0.08
N SER A 323 21.46 54.26 -1.21
CA SER A 323 22.54 55.13 -1.63
C SER A 323 22.74 56.18 -0.53
N ARG A 324 23.85 56.05 0.20
CA ARG A 324 24.34 57.08 1.10
C ARG A 324 25.04 58.16 0.25
N PRO A 325 24.56 59.41 0.23
CA PRO A 325 25.32 60.50 -0.36
C PRO A 325 26.46 60.89 0.60
N GLY A 326 27.68 60.99 0.06
CA GLY A 326 28.85 61.58 0.68
C GLY A 326 29.46 62.58 -0.28
#